data_AF-A0A0K8JDF4-F1
#
_entry.id   AF-A0A0K8JDF4-F1
#
_cell.length_a   1.000
_cell.length_b   1.000
_cell.length_c   1.000
_cell.angle_alpha   90.00
_cell.angle_beta   90.00
_cell.angle_gamma   90.00
#
_symmetry.space_group_name_H-M   'P 1'
#
loop_
_entity.id
_entity.type
_entity.pdbx_description
1 polymer ?
#
loop_
_entity_poly.entity_id
_entity_poly.type
_entity_poly.pdbx_seq_one_letter_code
_entity_poly.pdbx_strand_id
1 'polypeptide(L)'
;MGAHALGVNPHSIGIGVDGNFETKPPTAAQMNSLVKLVLELMEKYHIPLDRVVPHRDVTEGTSCPGKLFPWDELMQRLYKGEFHSAAAGRHRGIKQVGKQRQNSGIMPDQEET
;
A
#
# COMPACT_ATOMS: atom_id res chain seq x y z
N MET A 1 -12.69 17.40 -1.17
CA MET A 1 -11.59 17.54 -0.18
C MET A 1 -12.01 16.81 1.08
N GLY A 2 -11.18 15.92 1.61
CA GLY A 2 -11.46 15.19 2.85
C GLY A 2 -11.12 16.01 4.11
N ALA A 3 -11.46 15.47 5.28
CA ALA A 3 -11.13 16.04 6.60
C ALA A 3 -10.67 14.92 7.56
N HIS A 4 -9.60 14.22 7.21
CA HIS A 4 -9.14 13.01 7.89
C HIS A 4 -7.70 13.09 8.43
N ALA A 5 -6.81 13.87 7.82
CA ALA A 5 -5.43 14.06 8.26
C ALA A 5 -4.97 15.50 8.00
N LEU A 6 -4.65 16.22 9.08
CA LEU A 6 -4.29 17.63 9.00
C LEU A 6 -3.03 17.80 8.13
N GLY A 7 -3.03 18.79 7.24
CA GLY A 7 -1.89 19.08 6.36
C GLY A 7 -1.80 18.23 5.08
N VAL A 8 -2.43 17.05 5.02
CA VAL A 8 -2.36 16.16 3.83
C VAL A 8 -3.70 15.91 3.14
N ASN A 9 -4.82 16.35 3.71
CA ASN A 9 -6.17 16.23 3.13
C ASN A 9 -6.32 16.58 1.64
N PRO A 10 -5.61 17.60 1.07
CA PRO A 10 -5.76 17.96 -0.34
C PRO A 10 -5.15 16.94 -1.32
N HIS A 11 -4.22 16.12 -0.84
CA HIS A 11 -3.38 15.26 -1.68
C HIS A 11 -3.35 13.79 -1.21
N SER A 12 -4.35 13.37 -0.45
CA SER A 12 -4.43 12.02 0.10
C SER A 12 -5.85 11.46 0.08
N ILE A 13 -5.95 10.15 0.23
CA ILE A 13 -7.20 9.41 0.39
C ILE A 13 -7.18 8.79 1.79
N GLY A 14 -8.00 9.30 2.69
CA GLY A 14 -8.20 8.73 4.02
C GLY A 14 -9.11 7.51 3.97
N ILE A 15 -8.62 6.36 4.42
CA ILE A 15 -9.42 5.14 4.56
C ILE A 15 -9.60 4.86 6.05
N GLY A 16 -10.84 4.96 6.53
CA GLY A 16 -11.22 4.57 7.89
C GLY A 16 -11.69 3.12 7.92
N VAL A 17 -11.18 2.34 8.88
CA VAL A 17 -11.70 1.01 9.20
C VAL A 17 -12.44 1.12 10.53
N ASP A 18 -13.70 0.70 10.56
CA ASP A 18 -14.54 0.85 11.74
C ASP A 18 -14.07 -0.04 12.90
N GLY A 19 -13.87 0.56 14.08
CA GLY A 19 -13.42 -0.13 15.28
C GLY A 19 -12.39 0.66 16.11
N ASN A 20 -12.21 0.25 17.36
CA ASN A 20 -11.13 0.72 18.22
C ASN A 20 -10.01 -0.33 18.27
N PHE A 21 -8.99 -0.16 17.42
CA PHE A 21 -7.86 -1.08 17.35
C PHE A 21 -6.78 -0.82 18.42
N GLU A 22 -7.07 -0.02 19.44
CA GLU A 22 -6.30 -0.07 20.68
C GLU A 22 -6.69 -1.28 21.56
N THR A 23 -7.91 -1.81 21.40
CA THR A 23 -8.46 -2.84 22.29
C THR A 23 -8.81 -4.15 21.59
N LYS A 24 -9.09 -4.13 20.28
CA LYS A 24 -9.42 -5.33 19.51
C LYS A 24 -8.88 -5.25 18.08
N PRO A 25 -8.30 -6.31 17.48
CA PRO A 25 -7.89 -6.28 16.08
C PRO A 25 -9.08 -6.23 15.11
N PRO A 26 -8.89 -5.75 13.86
CA PRO A 26 -9.92 -5.83 12.82
C PRO A 26 -10.27 -7.28 12.49
N THR A 27 -11.49 -7.49 12.00
CA THR A 27 -11.92 -8.81 11.51
C THR A 27 -11.23 -9.16 10.19
N ALA A 28 -11.14 -10.46 9.88
CA ALA A 28 -10.62 -10.93 8.60
C ALA A 28 -11.40 -10.35 7.40
N ALA A 29 -12.72 -10.16 7.53
CA ALA A 29 -13.55 -9.55 6.49
C ALA A 29 -13.20 -8.06 6.26
N GLN A 30 -12.93 -7.31 7.33
CA GLN A 30 -12.46 -5.93 7.24
C GLN A 30 -11.09 -5.87 6.56
N MET A 31 -10.15 -6.74 6.95
CA MET A 31 -8.83 -6.80 6.33
C MET A 31 -8.89 -7.16 4.84
N ASN A 32 -9.74 -8.12 4.45
CA ASN A 32 -9.94 -8.48 3.05
C ASN A 32 -10.52 -7.32 2.23
N SER A 33 -11.52 -6.63 2.77
CA SER A 33 -12.15 -5.47 2.12
C SER A 33 -11.16 -4.32 1.99
N LEU A 34 -10.37 -4.07 3.02
CA LEU A 34 -9.34 -3.04 3.03
C LEU A 34 -8.27 -3.30 1.97
N VAL A 35 -7.68 -4.50 1.94
CA VAL A 35 -6.63 -4.84 0.97
C VAL A 35 -7.14 -4.70 -0.46
N LYS A 36 -8.36 -5.19 -0.73
CA LYS A 36 -8.99 -5.04 -2.04
C LYS A 36 -9.13 -3.56 -2.42
N LEU A 37 -9.70 -2.74 -1.54
CA LEU A 37 -9.90 -1.31 -1.79
C LEU A 37 -8.57 -0.59 -2.02
N VAL A 38 -7.55 -0.83 -1.20
CA VAL A 38 -6.25 -0.18 -1.32
C VAL A 38 -5.59 -0.54 -2.65
N LEU A 39 -5.60 -1.82 -3.05
CA LEU A 39 -5.06 -2.24 -4.35
C LEU A 39 -5.79 -1.57 -5.52
N GLU A 40 -7.12 -1.50 -5.49
CA GLU A 40 -7.92 -0.84 -6.52
C GLU A 40 -7.59 0.66 -6.63
N LEU A 41 -7.40 1.35 -5.49
CA LEU A 41 -7.03 2.76 -5.47
C LEU A 41 -5.58 2.99 -5.94
N MET A 42 -4.65 2.12 -5.54
CA MET A 42 -3.27 2.16 -6.00
C MET A 42 -3.19 1.99 -7.51
N GLU A 43 -3.91 1.03 -8.08
CA GLU A 43 -3.98 0.82 -9.52
C GLU A 43 -4.61 2.03 -10.23
N LYS A 44 -5.77 2.49 -9.74
CA LYS A 44 -6.54 3.57 -10.37
C LYS A 44 -5.81 4.91 -10.40
N TYR A 45 -5.09 5.24 -9.34
CA TYR A 45 -4.44 6.54 -9.17
C TYR A 45 -2.91 6.47 -9.25
N HIS A 46 -2.36 5.32 -9.65
CA HIS A 46 -0.92 5.08 -9.78
C HIS A 46 -0.14 5.40 -8.48
N ILE A 47 -0.72 5.05 -7.33
CA ILE A 47 -0.11 5.29 -6.02
C ILE A 47 0.88 4.14 -5.74
N PRO A 48 2.19 4.40 -5.58
CA PRO A 48 3.15 3.37 -5.25
C PRO A 48 3.00 2.90 -3.80
N LEU A 49 3.46 1.68 -3.49
CA LEU A 49 3.26 1.03 -2.20
C LEU A 49 3.86 1.83 -1.02
N ASP A 50 4.99 2.50 -1.24
CA ASP A 50 5.68 3.34 -0.25
C ASP A 50 4.92 4.63 0.11
N ARG A 51 3.82 4.92 -0.60
CA ARG A 51 2.89 6.02 -0.29
C ARG A 51 1.66 5.57 0.50
N VAL A 52 1.59 4.30 0.90
CA VAL A 52 0.62 3.80 1.87
C VAL A 52 1.22 3.95 3.26
N VAL A 53 0.69 4.89 4.05
CA VAL A 53 1.21 5.28 5.36
C VAL A 53 0.11 5.27 6.42
N PRO A 54 0.42 4.98 7.70
CA PRO A 54 -0.56 5.04 8.78
C PRO A 54 -0.82 6.50 9.17
N HIS A 55 -1.97 6.79 9.79
CA HIS A 55 -2.36 8.16 10.13
C HIS A 55 -1.36 8.85 11.08
N ARG A 56 -0.83 8.11 12.07
CA ARG A 56 0.21 8.60 13.00
C ARG A 56 1.50 9.10 12.33
N ASP A 57 1.77 8.70 11.08
CA ASP A 57 2.98 9.12 10.36
C ASP A 57 2.78 10.46 9.60
N VAL A 58 1.54 10.95 9.51
CA VAL A 58 1.19 12.19 8.78
C VAL A 58 0.52 13.25 9.63
N THR A 59 0.01 12.89 10.80
CA THR A 59 -0.61 13.81 11.76
C THR A 59 -0.03 13.56 13.15
N GLU A 60 0.47 14.61 13.80
CA GLU A 60 0.97 14.50 15.18
C GLU A 60 -0.16 14.29 16.20
N GLY A 61 0.15 13.60 17.31
CA GLY A 61 -0.77 13.45 18.44
C GLY A 61 -1.88 12.41 18.26
N THR A 62 -1.83 11.58 17.22
CA THR A 62 -2.78 10.47 17.02
C THR A 62 -2.12 9.10 17.19
N SER A 63 -2.84 8.15 17.79
CA SER A 63 -2.42 6.74 17.85
C SER A 63 -2.95 5.92 16.67
N CYS A 64 -3.80 6.50 15.83
CA CYS A 64 -4.41 5.85 14.67
C CYS A 64 -3.35 5.28 13.70
N PRO A 65 -3.49 4.03 13.22
CA PRO A 65 -4.67 3.16 13.28
C PRO A 65 -4.84 2.33 14.56
N GLY A 66 -4.04 2.52 15.59
CA GLY A 66 -4.11 1.78 16.85
C GLY A 66 -3.15 0.60 16.92
N LYS A 67 -2.72 0.23 18.14
CA LYS A 67 -1.62 -0.74 18.35
C LYS A 67 -1.92 -2.19 17.95
N LEU A 68 -3.20 -2.57 17.88
CA LEU A 68 -3.64 -3.91 17.43
C LEU A 68 -4.06 -3.92 15.96
N PHE A 69 -3.92 -2.81 15.25
CA PHE A 69 -4.07 -2.81 13.81
C PHE A 69 -2.86 -3.52 13.16
N PRO A 70 -3.07 -4.59 12.36
CA PRO A 70 -1.99 -5.41 11.82
C PRO A 70 -1.35 -4.74 10.61
N TRP A 71 -0.57 -3.68 10.85
CA TRP A 71 0.05 -2.86 9.80
C TRP A 71 0.98 -3.69 8.90
N ASP A 72 1.83 -4.54 9.49
CA ASP A 72 2.76 -5.37 8.73
C ASP A 72 2.02 -6.40 7.85
N GLU A 73 0.92 -6.96 8.34
CA GLU A 73 0.07 -7.86 7.54
C GLU A 73 -0.50 -7.13 6.33
N LEU A 74 -1.04 -5.92 6.52
CA LEU A 74 -1.54 -5.08 5.44
C LEU A 74 -0.44 -4.87 4.37
N MET A 75 0.72 -4.38 4.78
CA MET A 75 1.81 -4.08 3.85
C MET A 75 2.32 -5.33 3.10
N GLN A 76 2.43 -6.48 3.78
CA GLN A 76 2.79 -7.74 3.15
C GLN A 76 1.77 -8.19 2.09
N ARG A 77 0.47 -8.05 2.39
CA ARG A 77 -0.60 -8.44 1.46
C ARG A 77 -0.66 -7.51 0.24
N LEU A 78 -0.43 -6.21 0.45
CA LEU A 78 -0.34 -5.24 -0.64
C LEU A 78 0.89 -5.51 -1.53
N TYR A 79 2.04 -5.84 -0.93
CA TYR A 79 3.25 -6.19 -1.67
C TYR A 79 3.04 -7.43 -2.57
N LYS A 80 2.32 -8.44 -2.07
CA LYS A 80 1.99 -9.65 -2.84
C LYS A 80 0.86 -9.43 -3.87
N GLY A 81 0.05 -8.39 -3.69
CA GLY A 81 -1.17 -8.17 -4.50
C GLY A 81 -2.26 -9.22 -4.25
N GLU A 82 -2.27 -9.84 -3.06
CA GLU A 82 -3.16 -10.96 -2.74
C GLU A 82 -4.36 -10.50 -1.88
N PHE A 83 -5.58 -10.79 -2.35
CA PHE A 83 -6.80 -10.67 -1.56
C PHE A 83 -7.67 -11.91 -1.71
N HIS A 84 -8.26 -12.38 -0.61
CA HIS A 84 -9.20 -13.49 -0.62
C HIS A 84 -10.59 -12.99 -1.06
N SER A 85 -11.01 -13.35 -2.28
CA SER A 85 -12.36 -13.06 -2.76
C SER A 85 -13.36 -14.06 -2.17
N ALA A 86 -14.45 -13.58 -1.58
CA ALA A 86 -15.59 -14.41 -1.19
C ALA A 86 -16.39 -14.94 -2.41
N ALA A 87 -16.12 -14.44 -3.61
CA ALA A 87 -16.76 -14.88 -4.85
C ALA A 87 -15.69 -15.31 -5.87
N ALA A 88 -15.77 -16.56 -6.31
CA ALA A 88 -14.94 -17.12 -7.36
C ALA A 88 -15.01 -16.27 -8.64
N GLY A 89 -13.84 -15.90 -9.18
CA GLY A 89 -13.73 -15.44 -10.57
C GLY A 89 -13.20 -14.01 -10.75
N ARG A 90 -11.88 -13.90 -10.74
CA ARG A 90 -11.00 -13.21 -11.73
C ARG A 90 -9.72 -12.77 -11.03
N HIS A 91 -8.72 -13.65 -11.04
CA HIS A 91 -7.35 -13.26 -10.77
C HIS A 91 -6.86 -12.41 -11.94
N ARG A 92 -6.69 -11.10 -11.72
CA ARG A 92 -5.69 -10.34 -12.48
C ARG A 92 -4.52 -10.15 -11.54
N GLY A 93 -3.47 -10.95 -11.75
CA GLY A 93 -2.18 -10.69 -11.13
C GLY A 93 -1.73 -9.30 -11.54
N ILE A 94 -1.55 -8.41 -10.57
CA ILE A 94 -0.96 -7.11 -10.79
C ILE A 94 0.49 -7.38 -11.19
N LYS A 95 0.86 -7.06 -12.44
CA LYS A 95 2.24 -7.20 -12.88
C LYS A 95 3.11 -6.29 -12.02
N GLN A 96 4.00 -6.90 -11.26
CA GLN A 96 5.06 -6.25 -10.49
C GLN A 96 5.79 -5.24 -11.38
N VAL A 97 5.68 -3.94 -11.09
CA VAL A 97 6.47 -2.90 -11.78
C VAL A 97 7.84 -2.86 -11.12
N GLY A 98 8.67 -3.87 -11.42
CA GLY A 98 10.09 -3.90 -11.09
C GLY A 98 10.91 -3.69 -12.35
N LYS A 99 11.48 -2.49 -12.55
CA LYS A 99 12.60 -2.31 -13.49
C LYS A 99 13.90 -2.44 -12.70
N GLN A 100 14.46 -3.65 -12.69
CA GLN A 100 15.89 -3.83 -12.45
C GLN A 100 16.64 -3.07 -13.54
N ARG A 101 17.48 -2.11 -13.15
CA ARG A 101 18.54 -1.62 -14.03
C ARG A 101 19.70 -2.61 -13.90
N GLN A 102 19.92 -3.42 -14.93
CA GLN A 102 21.18 -4.13 -15.13
C GLN A 102 21.78 -3.73 -16.48
N ASN A 103 23.10 -3.64 -16.45
CA ASN A 103 24.07 -3.61 -17.56
C ASN A 103 24.36 -2.28 -18.27
N SER A 104 25.47 -1.65 -17.89
CA SER A 104 26.39 -0.99 -18.84
C SER A 104 27.62 -1.87 -18.96
N GLY A 105 27.64 -2.69 -20.01
CA GLY A 105 28.78 -3.50 -20.40
C GLY A 105 29.94 -2.63 -20.90
N ILE A 106 31.12 -3.12 -20.57
CA ILE A 106 32.47 -2.72 -20.99
C ILE A 106 32.56 -2.50 -22.52
N MET A 107 33.23 -1.42 -22.93
CA MET A 107 33.88 -1.32 -24.24
C MET A 107 35.40 -1.48 -24.04
N PRO A 108 36.08 -2.39 -24.77
CA PRO A 108 37.54 -2.42 -24.82
C PRO A 108 38.05 -1.40 -25.85
N ASP A 109 38.97 -0.53 -25.45
CA ASP A 109 39.75 0.27 -26.39
C ASP A 109 40.71 -0.65 -27.14
N GLN A 110 40.60 -0.63 -28.47
CA GLN A 110 41.58 -1.17 -29.41
C GLN A 110 42.51 -0.02 -29.83
N GLU A 111 43.81 -0.32 -29.90
CA GLU A 111 44.89 0.53 -30.38
C GLU A 111 44.64 1.10 -31.78
N GLU A 112 45.02 2.37 -32.02
CA GLU A 112 45.73 2.75 -33.25
C GLU A 112 46.53 4.07 -33.10
N THR A 113 47.78 4.01 -33.57
CA THR A 113 48.83 5.04 -33.76
C THR A 113 49.66 5.52 -32.57
#